data_AF-A0A523WLN6-F1
#
_entry.id   AF-A0A523WLN6-F1
#
_cell.length_a   1.000
_cell.length_b   1.000
_cell.length_c   1.000
_cell.angle_alpha   90.00
_cell.angle_beta   90.00
_cell.angle_gamma   90.00
#
_symmetry.space_group_name_H-M   'P 1'
#
loop_
_entity.id
_entity.type
_entity.pdbx_description
1 polymer ?
#
loop_
_entity_poly.entity_id
_entity_poly.type
_entity_poly.pdbx_seq_one_letter_code
_entity_poly.pdbx_strand_id
1 'polypeptide(L)'
;MARIKYKEAIGMKVGKGRPAIGIKPDKRELERLYVKESQSIREVAEELRCSKDMVYRALQEYGIERRGKTRRSQLRAHKLIYLKDEIEKKGYTQVAIELGVGITTLRDYIRANN
;
A
#
# COMPACT_ATOMS: atom_id res chain seq x y z
N MET A 1 -9.48 20.76 3.09
CA MET A 1 -8.08 20.63 2.62
C MET A 1 -7.98 21.08 1.16
N ALA A 2 -7.63 22.35 0.95
CA ALA A 2 -7.55 23.00 -0.36
C ALA A 2 -6.09 23.18 -0.78
N ARG A 3 -5.47 22.15 -1.36
CA ARG A 3 -4.09 22.23 -1.89
C ARG A 3 -3.99 22.33 -3.41
N ILE A 4 -5.09 22.11 -4.13
CA ILE A 4 -5.09 21.96 -5.60
C ILE A 4 -5.29 23.32 -6.30
N LYS A 5 -6.18 24.19 -5.79
CA LYS A 5 -6.50 25.49 -6.43
C LYS A 5 -5.32 26.47 -6.55
N TYR A 6 -4.27 26.33 -5.74
CA TYR A 6 -3.16 27.30 -5.73
C TYR A 6 -2.19 27.11 -6.91
N LYS A 7 -2.08 25.90 -7.47
CA LYS A 7 -1.10 25.59 -8.54
C LYS A 7 -1.59 25.97 -9.94
N GLU A 8 -2.91 26.02 -10.15
CA GLU A 8 -3.53 26.40 -11.42
C GLU A 8 -3.39 27.91 -11.70
N ALA A 9 -3.36 28.74 -10.66
CA ALA A 9 -3.18 30.19 -10.76
C ALA A 9 -1.77 30.62 -11.22
N ILE A 10 -0.77 29.73 -11.16
CA ILE A 10 0.64 30.05 -11.41
C ILE A 10 1.11 29.61 -12.82
N GLY A 11 0.19 29.23 -13.71
CA GLY A 11 0.53 28.82 -15.09
C GLY A 11 1.35 27.52 -15.18
N MET A 12 1.50 26.79 -14.08
CA MET A 12 2.14 25.47 -14.09
C MET A 12 1.18 24.45 -14.71
N LYS A 13 1.47 23.97 -15.92
CA LYS A 13 0.80 22.81 -16.49
C LYS A 13 0.97 21.64 -15.53
N VAL A 14 -0.08 21.29 -14.79
CA VAL A 14 -0.11 20.09 -13.97
C VAL A 14 0.02 18.89 -14.89
N GLY A 15 1.21 18.28 -14.93
CA GLY A 15 1.41 17.09 -15.75
C GLY A 15 0.38 16.04 -15.38
N LYS A 16 -0.40 15.56 -16.36
CA LYS A 16 -1.00 14.22 -16.23
C LYS A 16 0.17 13.31 -15.86
N GLY A 17 0.03 12.50 -14.81
CA GLY A 17 1.12 11.66 -14.29
C GLY A 17 1.79 10.80 -15.36
N ARG A 18 2.82 10.03 -14.96
CA ARG A 18 3.67 9.20 -15.84
C ARG A 18 2.89 8.64 -17.04
N PRO A 19 3.35 8.84 -18.29
CA PRO A 19 2.60 8.47 -19.49
C PRO A 19 2.17 7.01 -19.43
N ALA A 20 1.01 6.70 -20.00
CA ALA A 20 0.51 5.34 -20.08
C ALA A 20 1.51 4.47 -20.86
N ILE A 21 2.19 3.57 -20.15
CA ILE A 21 3.01 2.54 -20.76
C ILE A 21 2.09 1.33 -20.95
N GLY A 22 1.89 0.92 -22.21
CA GLY A 22 1.19 -0.32 -22.57
C GLY A 22 -0.26 -0.17 -23.05
N ILE A 23 -0.86 -1.31 -23.34
CA ILE A 23 -2.24 -1.47 -23.81
C ILE A 23 -3.16 -1.68 -22.60
N LYS A 24 -4.37 -1.10 -22.64
CA LYS A 24 -5.39 -1.29 -21.59
C LYS A 24 -5.78 -2.77 -21.50
N PRO A 25 -5.68 -3.41 -20.32
CA PRO A 25 -6.09 -4.80 -20.13
C PRO A 25 -7.57 -5.03 -20.46
N ASP A 26 -7.87 -6.18 -21.06
CA ASP A 26 -9.26 -6.63 -21.21
C ASP A 26 -9.85 -7.07 -19.86
N LYS A 27 -11.18 -6.95 -19.73
CA LYS A 27 -11.89 -7.34 -18.51
C LYS A 27 -11.69 -8.83 -18.19
N ARG A 28 -11.73 -9.72 -19.20
CA ARG A 28 -11.60 -11.17 -19.01
C ARG A 28 -10.22 -11.57 -18.52
N GLU A 29 -9.18 -10.91 -19.04
CA GLU A 29 -7.80 -11.15 -18.62
C GLU A 29 -7.59 -10.69 -17.18
N LEU A 30 -8.11 -9.51 -16.81
CA LEU A 30 -8.05 -9.02 -15.44
C LEU A 30 -8.78 -9.93 -14.46
N GLU A 31 -9.99 -10.40 -14.79
CA GLU A 31 -10.71 -11.34 -13.93
C GLU A 31 -9.95 -12.66 -13.76
N ARG A 32 -9.36 -13.19 -14.83
CA ARG A 32 -8.55 -14.41 -14.76
C ARG A 32 -7.33 -14.21 -13.85
N LEU A 33 -6.49 -13.21 -14.14
CA LEU A 33 -5.22 -13.03 -13.44
C LEU A 33 -5.42 -12.53 -11.99
N TYR A 34 -6.30 -11.54 -11.80
CA TYR A 34 -6.48 -10.90 -10.48
C TYR A 34 -7.39 -11.69 -9.55
N VAL A 35 -8.49 -12.26 -10.06
CA VAL A 35 -9.49 -12.95 -9.23
C VAL A 35 -9.23 -14.45 -9.17
N LYS A 36 -9.06 -15.13 -10.32
CA LYS A 36 -8.87 -16.59 -10.33
C LYS A 36 -7.47 -17.01 -9.90
N GLU A 37 -6.45 -16.33 -10.41
CA GLU A 37 -5.04 -16.64 -10.12
C GLU A 37 -4.49 -15.85 -8.93
N SER A 38 -5.29 -14.95 -8.34
CA SER A 38 -4.90 -14.14 -7.17
C SER A 38 -3.61 -13.33 -7.35
N GLN A 39 -3.21 -13.04 -8.59
CA GLN A 39 -2.03 -12.24 -8.88
C GLN A 39 -2.20 -10.79 -8.40
N SER A 40 -1.12 -10.20 -7.92
CA SER A 40 -1.05 -8.80 -7.51
C SER A 40 -1.12 -7.87 -8.71
N ILE A 41 -1.53 -6.61 -8.48
CA ILE A 41 -1.53 -5.56 -9.52
C ILE A 41 -0.16 -5.42 -10.20
N ARG A 42 0.93 -5.73 -9.49
CA ARG A 42 2.29 -5.66 -10.04
C ARG A 42 2.57 -6.79 -11.00
N GLU A 43 2.25 -8.02 -10.61
CA GLU A 43 2.42 -9.22 -11.44
C GLU A 43 1.54 -9.11 -12.70
N VAL A 44 0.28 -8.72 -12.55
CA VAL A 44 -0.64 -8.48 -13.68
C VAL A 44 -0.09 -7.41 -14.63
N ALA A 45 0.49 -6.34 -14.10
CA ALA A 45 1.07 -5.27 -14.90
C ALA A 45 2.31 -5.76 -15.68
N GLU A 46 3.13 -6.61 -15.06
CA GLU A 46 4.31 -7.20 -15.69
C GLU A 46 3.92 -8.21 -16.77
N GLU A 47 2.92 -9.06 -16.52
CA GLU A 47 2.40 -10.05 -17.46
C GLU A 47 1.76 -9.38 -18.68
N LEU A 48 0.93 -8.36 -18.46
CA LEU A 48 0.24 -7.62 -19.52
C LEU A 48 1.08 -6.46 -20.10
N ARG A 49 2.34 -6.32 -19.69
CA ARG A 49 3.26 -5.25 -20.08
C ARG A 49 2.64 -3.84 -20.03
N CYS A 50 1.83 -3.60 -19.00
CA CYS A 50 1.14 -2.33 -18.78
C CYS A 50 1.56 -1.68 -17.46
N SER A 51 1.15 -0.44 -17.22
CA SER A 51 1.47 0.22 -15.96
C SER A 51 0.55 -0.24 -14.81
N LYS A 52 1.09 -0.24 -13.58
CA LYS A 52 0.33 -0.55 -12.36
C LYS A 52 -0.88 0.37 -12.20
N ASP A 53 -0.74 1.65 -12.58
CA ASP A 53 -1.83 2.63 -12.57
C ASP A 53 -2.91 2.30 -13.60
N MET A 54 -2.54 1.71 -14.73
CA MET A 54 -3.49 1.28 -15.75
C MET A 54 -4.30 0.07 -15.27
N VAL A 55 -3.65 -0.95 -14.72
CA VAL A 55 -4.33 -2.09 -14.07
C VAL A 55 -5.26 -1.59 -12.98
N TYR A 56 -4.80 -0.67 -12.12
CA TYR A 56 -5.61 -0.09 -11.06
C TYR A 56 -6.87 0.59 -11.59
N ARG A 57 -6.73 1.42 -12.64
CA ARG A 57 -7.86 2.12 -13.27
C ARG A 57 -8.82 1.15 -13.96
N ALA A 58 -8.29 0.14 -14.65
CA ALA A 58 -9.09 -0.87 -15.34
C ALA A 58 -9.91 -1.72 -14.35
N LEU A 59 -9.32 -2.15 -13.22
CA LEU A 59 -10.06 -2.82 -12.15
C LEU A 59 -11.21 -1.96 -11.62
N GLN A 60 -10.96 -0.67 -11.41
CA GLN A 60 -11.98 0.27 -10.95
C GLN A 60 -13.08 0.49 -12.01
N GLU A 61 -12.71 0.63 -13.29
CA GLU A 61 -13.63 0.86 -14.40
C GLU A 61 -14.53 -0.36 -14.67
N TYR A 62 -13.97 -1.57 -14.57
CA TYR A 62 -14.72 -2.81 -14.76
C TYR A 62 -15.50 -3.28 -13.52
N GLY A 63 -15.40 -2.56 -12.40
CA GLY A 63 -16.09 -2.88 -11.16
C GLY A 63 -15.56 -4.11 -10.43
N ILE A 64 -14.30 -4.49 -10.67
CA ILE A 64 -13.68 -5.65 -10.02
C ILE A 64 -13.24 -5.21 -8.61
N GLU A 65 -13.82 -5.83 -7.58
CA GLU A 65 -13.48 -5.54 -6.20
C GLU A 65 -11.99 -5.79 -5.93
N ARG A 66 -11.33 -4.75 -5.44
CA ARG A 66 -9.91 -4.82 -5.11
C ARG A 66 -9.74 -5.45 -3.74
N ARG A 67 -8.73 -6.30 -3.62
CA ARG A 67 -8.27 -6.81 -2.32
C ARG A 67 -8.04 -5.62 -1.39
N GLY A 68 -8.72 -5.64 -0.24
CA GLY A 68 -8.64 -4.57 0.75
C GLY A 68 -7.20 -4.28 1.16
N LYS A 69 -6.95 -3.05 1.62
CA LYS A 69 -5.63 -2.71 2.17
C LYS A 69 -5.32 -3.68 3.32
N THR A 70 -4.15 -4.30 3.30
CA THR A 70 -3.68 -5.10 4.43
C THR A 70 -3.76 -4.24 5.70
N ARG A 71 -4.27 -4.81 6.80
CA ARG A 71 -4.37 -4.10 8.07
C ARG A 71 -2.95 -3.70 8.47
N ARG A 72 -2.71 -2.38 8.56
CA ARG A 72 -1.41 -1.89 9.03
C ARG A 72 -1.24 -2.28 10.50
N SER A 73 -0.02 -2.61 10.89
CA SER A 73 0.29 -2.95 12.28
C SER A 73 -0.03 -1.78 13.21
N GLN A 74 -0.57 -2.10 14.39
CA GLN A 74 -0.87 -1.15 15.47
C GLN A 74 0.38 -0.43 15.98
N LEU A 75 1.57 -1.01 15.77
CA LEU A 75 2.86 -0.41 16.16
C LEU A 75 3.10 0.98 15.58
N ARG A 76 2.49 1.30 14.42
CA ARG A 76 2.58 2.63 13.80
C ARG A 76 1.80 3.71 14.54
N ALA A 77 0.83 3.33 15.37
CA ALA A 77 0.07 4.28 16.18
C ALA A 77 0.86 4.74 17.42
N HIS A 78 1.78 3.90 17.91
CA HIS A 78 2.58 4.20 19.09
C HIS A 78 3.86 4.98 18.73
N LYS A 79 4.22 5.93 19.59
CA LYS A 79 5.50 6.64 19.48
C LYS A 79 6.64 5.66 19.78
N LEU A 80 7.69 5.72 18.95
CA LEU A 80 8.86 4.83 19.09
C LEU A 80 9.55 4.94 20.46
N ILE A 81 9.62 6.16 21.01
CA ILE A 81 10.22 6.43 22.32
C ILE A 81 9.49 5.64 23.41
N TYR A 82 8.15 5.68 23.39
CA TYR A 82 7.33 4.95 24.35
C TYR A 82 7.51 3.44 24.21
N LEU A 83 7.53 2.92 22.98
CA LEU A 83 7.76 1.48 22.76
C LEU A 83 9.13 1.02 23.28
N LYS A 84 10.18 1.81 23.09
CA LYS A 84 11.53 1.49 23.57
C LYS A 84 11.59 1.44 25.11
N ASP A 85 11.04 2.45 25.77
CA ASP A 85 10.93 2.52 27.24
C ASP A 85 10.13 1.35 27.81
N GLU A 86 9.01 1.00 27.18
CA GLU A 86 8.18 -0.11 27.63
C GLU A 86 8.87 -1.48 27.44
N ILE A 87 9.62 -1.64 26.34
CA ILE A 87 10.44 -2.83 26.08
C ILE A 87 11.57 -2.96 27.09
N GLU A 88 12.19 -1.86 27.52
CA GLU A 88 13.24 -1.88 28.54
C GLU A 88 12.68 -2.32 29.90
N LYS A 89 11.47 -1.86 30.24
CA LYS A 89 10.80 -2.17 31.52
C LYS A 89 10.23 -3.58 31.59
N LYS A 90 9.55 -4.03 30.54
CA LYS A 90 8.74 -5.26 30.53
C LYS A 90 9.27 -6.36 29.62
N GLY A 91 10.21 -6.04 28.72
CA GLY A 91 10.73 -6.94 27.70
C GLY A 91 9.82 -7.07 26.48
N TYR A 92 10.39 -7.57 25.37
CA TYR A 92 9.70 -7.69 24.08
C TYR A 92 8.44 -8.56 24.13
N THR A 93 8.47 -9.66 24.87
CA THR A 93 7.39 -10.64 24.92
C THR A 93 6.12 -10.04 25.51
N GLN A 94 6.24 -9.39 26.66
CA GLN A 94 5.09 -8.82 27.36
C GLN A 94 4.47 -7.66 26.56
N VAL A 95 5.31 -6.77 26.01
CA VAL A 95 4.85 -5.65 25.18
C VAL A 95 4.15 -6.14 23.91
N ALA A 96 4.65 -7.20 23.28
CA ALA A 96 4.01 -7.78 22.09
C ALA A 96 2.62 -8.34 22.40
N ILE A 97 2.45 -9.02 23.53
CA ILE A 97 1.16 -9.54 24.00
C ILE A 97 0.19 -8.39 24.28
N GLU A 98 0.61 -7.37 25.03
CA GLU A 98 -0.22 -6.19 25.37
C GLU A 98 -0.73 -5.46 24.11
N LEU A 99 0.11 -5.39 23.07
CA LEU A 99 -0.23 -4.76 21.80
C LEU A 99 -0.94 -5.68 20.81
N GLY A 100 -1.09 -6.97 21.13
CA GLY A 100 -1.68 -7.97 20.24
C GLY A 100 -0.90 -8.17 18.93
N VAL A 101 0.43 -8.02 18.96
CA VAL A 101 1.31 -8.17 17.80
C VAL A 101 2.29 -9.32 17.99
N GLY A 102 2.80 -9.88 16.90
CA GLY A 102 3.86 -10.88 16.96
C GLY A 102 5.16 -10.29 17.52
N ILE A 103 5.90 -11.07 18.30
CA ILE A 103 7.20 -10.67 18.88
C ILE A 103 8.20 -10.30 17.78
N THR A 104 8.24 -11.08 16.70
CA THR A 104 9.07 -10.80 15.52
C THR A 104 8.69 -9.48 14.87
N THR A 105 7.39 -9.20 14.74
CA THR A 105 6.89 -7.92 14.21
C THR A 105 7.33 -6.73 15.05
N LEU A 106 7.27 -6.84 16.38
CA LEU A 106 7.76 -5.80 17.28
C LEU A 106 9.27 -5.58 17.11
N ARG A 107 10.06 -6.66 17.09
CA ARG A 107 11.51 -6.60 16.92
C ARG A 107 11.91 -5.97 15.57
N ASP A 108 11.28 -6.39 14.48
CA ASP A 108 11.57 -5.87 13.14
C ASP A 108 11.18 -4.39 13.02
N TYR A 109 10.08 -4.00 13.66
CA TYR A 109 9.65 -2.60 13.70
C TYR A 109 10.65 -1.72 14.45
N ILE A 110 11.13 -2.14 15.62
CA ILE A 110 12.16 -1.39 16.36
C ILE A 110 13.46 -1.30 15.56
N ARG A 111 13.88 -2.39 14.90
CA ARG A 111 15.09 -2.42 14.06
C ARG A 111 14.99 -1.50 12.84
N ALA A 112 13.84 -1.46 12.17
CA ALA A 112 13.65 -0.64 10.98
C ALA A 112 13.57 0.87 11.27
N ASN A 113 13.39 1.26 12.54
CA ASN A 113 13.27 2.66 12.97
C ASN A 113 14.38 3.08 13.95
N ASN A 114 15.46 2.29 14.07
CA ASN A 114 16.65 2.61 14.86
C ASN A 114 17.77 3.06 13.95
#